data_AF-A0A528N4G5-F1
#
_entry.id   AF-A0A528N4G5-F1
#
_cell.length_a   1.000
_cell.length_b   1.000
_cell.length_c   1.000
_cell.angle_alpha   90.00
_cell.angle_beta   90.00
_cell.angle_gamma   90.00
#
_symmetry.space_group_name_H-M   'P 1'
#
loop_
_entity.id
_entity.type
_entity.pdbx_description
1 polymer ?
#
loop_
_entity_poly.entity_id
_entity_poly.type
_entity_poly.pdbx_seq_one_letter_code
_entity_poly.pdbx_strand_id
1 'polypeptide(L)'
;IGNMAPEYGATCGFFPVDGETIRYLTMSGREENRIALVEAYARAQGMWREDGSADPVFTDLLELDLGDVVPSMAGPKRPEGRVALEGIPAGFV
;
A
#
# COMPACT_ATOMS: atom_id res chain seq x y z
N ILE A 1 3.97 -2.05 0.46
CA ILE A 1 4.11 -0.86 -0.41
C ILE A 1 4.57 0.36 0.38
N GLY A 2 3.86 0.78 1.44
CA GLY A 2 4.27 1.96 2.25
C GLY A 2 5.70 1.88 2.82
N ASN A 3 6.09 0.73 3.37
CA ASN A 3 7.46 0.53 3.90
C ASN A 3 8.55 0.73 2.85
N MET A 4 8.30 0.34 1.60
CA MET A 4 9.33 0.38 0.55
C MET A 4 9.45 1.77 -0.12
N ALA A 5 8.84 2.82 0.44
CA ALA A 5 8.89 4.17 -0.13
C ALA A 5 10.30 4.69 -0.39
N PRO A 6 11.27 4.49 0.53
CA PRO A 6 12.66 4.85 0.27
C PRO A 6 13.25 4.16 -0.98
N GLU A 7 12.86 2.92 -1.26
CA GLU A 7 13.42 2.08 -2.32
C GLU A 7 12.96 2.47 -3.73
N TYR A 8 11.76 3.05 -3.88
CA TYR A 8 11.30 3.65 -5.14
C TYR A 8 11.42 5.18 -5.19
N GLY A 9 12.09 5.77 -4.20
CA GLY A 9 12.47 7.19 -4.19
C GLY A 9 11.35 8.17 -3.82
N ALA A 10 10.24 7.70 -3.25
CA ALA A 10 9.16 8.58 -2.80
C ALA A 10 9.43 9.11 -1.38
N THR A 11 8.95 10.33 -1.09
CA THR A 11 8.98 10.90 0.26
C THR A 11 8.09 10.11 1.24
N CYS A 12 6.95 9.61 0.77
CA CYS A 12 5.98 8.84 1.55
C CYS A 12 5.13 7.96 0.63
N GLY A 13 4.81 6.74 1.06
CA GLY A 13 3.75 5.93 0.47
C GLY A 13 2.49 6.03 1.34
N PHE A 14 1.45 6.68 0.85
CA PHE A 14 0.24 6.99 1.61
C PHE A 14 -0.95 6.11 1.18
N PHE A 15 -1.63 5.53 2.15
CA PHE A 15 -2.89 4.79 1.98
C PHE A 15 -3.95 5.49 2.84
N PRO A 16 -5.06 6.00 2.26
CA PRO A 16 -6.12 6.67 3.01
C PRO A 16 -6.73 5.78 4.09
N VAL A 17 -7.32 6.40 5.12
CA VAL A 17 -8.06 5.67 6.17
C VAL A 17 -9.40 5.21 5.60
N ASP A 18 -9.71 3.93 5.80
CA ASP A 18 -10.88 3.26 5.27
C ASP A 18 -11.42 2.20 6.26
N GLY A 19 -12.41 1.42 5.81
CA GLY A 19 -12.96 0.32 6.59
C GLY A 19 -11.94 -0.76 6.94
N GLU A 20 -10.96 -1.02 6.07
CA GLU A 20 -9.89 -1.99 6.33
C GLU A 20 -8.97 -1.52 7.46
N THR A 21 -8.69 -0.22 7.51
CA THR A 21 -7.94 0.40 8.61
C THR A 21 -8.65 0.18 9.94
N ILE A 22 -9.97 0.35 10.00
CA ILE A 22 -10.76 0.08 11.21
C ILE A 22 -10.73 -1.40 11.56
N ARG A 23 -10.90 -2.30 10.58
CA ARG A 23 -10.78 -3.75 10.78
C ARG A 23 -9.42 -4.13 11.38
N TYR A 24 -8.35 -3.55 10.87
CA TYR A 24 -6.99 -3.76 11.38
C TYR A 24 -6.83 -3.27 12.83
N LEU A 25 -7.36 -2.10 13.18
CA LEU A 25 -7.31 -1.59 14.55
C LEU A 25 -8.08 -2.49 15.52
N THR A 26 -9.24 -3.00 15.12
CA THR A 26 -10.00 -4.00 15.90
C THR A 26 -9.20 -5.29 16.07
N MET A 27 -8.72 -5.88 14.97
CA MET A 27 -7.97 -7.13 14.98
C MET A 27 -6.71 -7.05 15.86
N SER A 28 -6.07 -5.89 15.87
CA SER A 28 -4.85 -5.65 16.63
C SER A 28 -5.10 -5.16 18.07
N GLY A 29 -6.34 -5.25 18.55
CA GLY A 29 -6.70 -5.11 19.96
C GLY A 29 -6.79 -3.68 20.47
N ARG A 30 -7.11 -2.70 19.62
CA ARG A 30 -7.35 -1.32 20.08
C ARG A 30 -8.71 -1.25 20.78
N GLU A 31 -8.78 -0.43 21.83
CA GLU A 31 -10.01 -0.17 22.58
C GLU A 31 -11.13 0.39 21.68
N GLU A 32 -12.37 -0.04 21.89
CA GLU A 32 -13.52 0.34 21.05
C GLU A 32 -13.73 1.85 20.98
N ASN A 33 -13.55 2.55 22.10
CA ASN A 33 -13.68 4.02 22.15
C ASN A 33 -12.62 4.72 21.29
N ARG A 34 -11.41 4.16 21.18
CA ARG A 34 -10.34 4.69 20.33
C ARG A 34 -10.69 4.48 18.87
N ILE A 35 -11.19 3.31 18.51
CA ILE A 35 -11.58 2.98 17.14
C ILE A 35 -12.69 3.91 16.68
N ALA A 36 -13.74 4.09 17.49
CA ALA A 36 -14.84 5.02 17.22
C ALA A 36 -14.34 6.47 17.02
N LEU A 37 -13.37 6.91 17.84
CA LEU A 37 -12.75 8.22 17.69
C LEU A 37 -12.00 8.37 16.37
N VAL A 38 -11.21 7.36 15.98
CA VAL A 38 -10.44 7.40 14.71
C VAL A 38 -11.39 7.54 13.52
N GLU A 39 -12.46 6.73 13.46
CA GLU A 39 -13.42 6.81 12.37
C GLU A 39 -14.13 8.16 12.33
N ALA A 40 -14.69 8.62 13.46
CA ALA A 40 -15.41 9.88 13.52
C ALA A 40 -14.52 11.07 13.12
N TYR A 41 -13.27 11.06 13.58
CA TYR A 41 -12.30 12.11 13.26
C TYR A 41 -11.90 12.09 11.78
N ALA A 42 -11.58 10.92 11.23
CA ALA A 42 -11.20 10.78 9.82
C ALA A 42 -12.32 11.26 8.89
N ARG A 43 -13.58 10.93 9.21
CA ARG A 43 -14.76 11.40 8.48
C ARG A 43 -14.93 12.92 8.59
N ALA A 44 -14.86 13.47 9.81
CA ALA A 44 -15.00 14.91 10.03
C ALA A 44 -13.95 15.75 9.31
N GLN A 45 -12.74 15.21 9.13
CA GLN A 45 -11.63 15.87 8.43
C GLN A 45 -11.63 15.63 6.91
N GLY A 46 -12.58 14.84 6.39
CA GLY A 46 -12.59 14.46 4.97
C GLY A 46 -11.42 13.57 4.55
N MET A 47 -10.80 12.86 5.50
CA MET A 47 -9.68 11.94 5.25
C MET A 47 -10.13 10.47 5.11
N TRP A 48 -11.43 10.22 5.26
CA TRP A 48 -12.04 8.91 5.13
C TRP A 48 -12.29 8.56 3.66
N ARG A 49 -11.78 7.42 3.20
CA ARG A 49 -11.98 6.89 1.86
C ARG A 49 -13.12 5.85 1.89
N GLU A 50 -14.07 6.00 0.97
CA GLU A 50 -15.11 5.00 0.72
C GLU A 50 -14.96 4.43 -0.68
N ASP A 51 -15.43 3.20 -0.88
CA ASP A 51 -15.48 2.61 -2.21
C ASP A 51 -16.36 3.47 -3.11
N GLY A 52 -15.84 3.81 -4.30
CA GLY A 52 -16.54 4.66 -5.25
C GLY A 52 -16.51 6.17 -4.95
N SER A 53 -15.85 6.65 -3.88
CA SER A 53 -15.57 8.09 -3.80
C SER A 53 -14.70 8.54 -4.97
N ALA A 54 -14.87 9.80 -5.39
CA ALA A 54 -14.08 10.40 -6.46
C ALA A 54 -12.58 10.30 -6.15
N ASP A 55 -11.79 10.00 -7.18
CA ASP A 55 -10.34 9.96 -7.04
C ASP A 55 -9.79 11.37 -6.79
N PRO A 56 -8.79 11.51 -5.90
CA PRO A 56 -8.05 12.75 -5.76
C PRO A 56 -7.43 13.18 -7.10
N VAL A 57 -7.24 14.48 -7.26
CA VAL A 57 -6.49 15.01 -8.42
C VAL A 57 -5.01 14.76 -8.19
N PHE A 58 -4.46 13.79 -8.91
CA PHE A 58 -3.04 13.48 -8.92
C PHE A 58 -2.34 14.18 -10.09
N THR A 59 -1.06 14.51 -9.92
CA THR A 59 -0.23 15.05 -11.01
C THR A 59 -0.05 14.03 -12.12
N ASP A 60 0.20 12.78 -11.74
CA ASP A 60 0.36 11.62 -12.63
C ASP A 60 -0.39 10.43 -12.03
N LEU A 61 -0.99 9.61 -12.90
CA LEU A 61 -1.65 8.36 -12.51
C LEU A 61 -0.88 7.18 -13.13
N LEU A 62 -0.53 6.21 -12.30
CA LEU A 62 0.07 4.95 -12.70
C LEU A 62 -0.89 3.82 -12.35
N GLU A 63 -1.11 2.91 -13.29
CA GLU A 63 -1.98 1.76 -13.11
C GLU A 63 -1.15 0.48 -13.00
N LEU A 64 -1.60 -0.45 -12.15
CA LEU A 64 -1.01 -1.77 -11.99
C LEU A 64 -2.15 -2.79 -11.96
N ASP A 65 -2.22 -3.64 -12.98
CA ASP A 65 -3.09 -4.81 -12.95
C ASP A 65 -2.47 -5.88 -12.05
N LEU A 66 -3.22 -6.29 -11.03
CA LEU A 66 -2.79 -7.34 -10.11
C LEU A 66 -2.81 -8.74 -10.75
N GLY A 67 -3.55 -8.94 -11.84
CA GLY A 67 -3.58 -10.19 -12.61
C GLY A 67 -2.25 -10.50 -13.31
N ASP A 68 -1.47 -9.47 -13.64
CA ASP A 68 -0.16 -9.60 -14.29
C ASP A 68 0.99 -9.83 -13.28
N VAL A 69 0.69 -9.77 -11.97
CA VAL A 69 1.69 -9.92 -10.91
C VAL A 69 2.07 -11.38 -10.74
N VAL A 70 3.31 -11.71 -11.10
CA VAL A 70 3.92 -13.03 -10.87
C VAL A 70 4.86 -13.05 -9.65
N PRO A 71 5.01 -14.20 -8.97
CA PRO A 71 6.04 -14.38 -7.95
C PRO A 71 7.43 -14.00 -8.47
N SER A 72 8.14 -13.18 -7.70
CA SER A 72 9.43 -12.62 -8.11
C SER A 72 10.34 -12.39 -6.91
N MET A 73 11.64 -12.29 -7.17
CA MET A 73 12.68 -11.93 -6.21
C MET A 73 13.40 -10.67 -6.68
N ALA A 74 13.88 -9.84 -5.76
CA ALA A 74 14.74 -8.70 -6.05
C ALA A 74 16.20 -9.02 -5.73
N GLY A 75 17.12 -8.78 -6.68
CA GLY A 75 18.55 -9.01 -6.47
C GLY A 75 19.33 -9.36 -7.74
N PRO A 76 20.60 -9.78 -7.61
CA PRO A 76 21.34 -10.01 -6.36
C PRO A 76 21.95 -8.73 -5.75
N LYS A 77 22.01 -7.61 -6.49
CA LYS A 77 22.78 -6.42 -6.08
C LYS A 77 21.93 -5.17 -5.78
N ARG A 78 20.68 -5.11 -6.26
CA ARG A 78 19.83 -3.91 -6.19
C ARG A 78 18.39 -4.29 -5.84
N PRO A 79 17.71 -3.59 -4.91
CA PRO A 79 16.33 -3.88 -4.51
C PRO A 79 15.31 -3.66 -5.64
N GLU A 80 15.62 -2.81 -6.62
CA GLU A 80 14.81 -2.61 -7.83
C GLU A 80 15.01 -3.71 -8.89
N GLY A 81 15.97 -4.62 -8.69
CA GLY A 81 16.31 -5.70 -9.63
C GLY A 81 15.32 -6.87 -9.57
N ARG A 82 14.06 -6.64 -9.95
CA ARG A 82 13.01 -7.68 -9.98
C ARG A 82 13.28 -8.72 -11.06
N VAL A 83 13.31 -10.00 -10.67
CA VAL A 83 13.41 -11.17 -11.54
C VAL A 83 12.23 -12.12 -11.23
N ALA A 84 11.50 -12.54 -12.26
CA ALA A 84 10.45 -13.56 -12.11
C ALA A 84 11.06 -14.87 -11.60
N LEU A 85 10.35 -15.61 -10.75
CA LEU A 85 10.89 -16.79 -10.08
C LEU A 85 11.46 -17.84 -11.06
N GLU A 86 10.82 -18.02 -12.22
CA GLU A 86 11.24 -18.93 -13.29
C GLU A 86 12.57 -18.52 -13.95
N GLY A 87 12.87 -17.21 -13.99
CA GLY A 87 14.08 -16.65 -14.58
C GLY A 87 15.28 -16.59 -13.64
N ILE A 88 15.09 -16.96 -12.36
CA ILE A 88 16.14 -16.87 -11.35
C ILE A 88 17.38 -17.73 -11.67
N PRO A 89 17.27 -19.01 -12.09
CA PRO A 89 18.46 -19.84 -12.35
C PRO A 89 19.40 -19.26 -13.41
N ALA A 90 18.86 -18.54 -14.40
CA ALA A 90 19.64 -17.90 -15.45
C ALA A 90 20.33 -16.59 -15.00
N GLY A 91 19.87 -15.99 -13.89
CA GLY A 91 20.39 -14.74 -13.35
C GLY A 91 21.47 -14.88 -12.28
N PHE A 92 21.73 -16.10 -11.80
CA PHE A 92 22.83 -16.40 -10.88
C PHE A 92 24.11 -16.69 -11.67
N VAL A 93 25.04 -15.73 -11.68
CA VAL A 93 26.43 -15.88 -12.14
C VAL A 93 27.36 -15.57 -10.98
#